data_AF-A0A354GMM4-F1
#
_entry.id   AF-A0A354GMM4-F1
#
_cell.length_a   1.000
_cell.length_b   1.000
_cell.length_c   1.000
_cell.angle_alpha   90.00
_cell.angle_beta   90.00
_cell.angle_gamma   90.00
#
_symmetry.space_group_name_H-M   'P 1'
#
loop_
_entity.id
_entity.type
_entity.pdbx_description
1 polymer ?
#
loop_
_entity_poly.entity_id
_entity_poly.type
_entity_poly.pdbx_seq_one_letter_code
_entity_poly.pdbx_strand_id
1 'polypeptide(L)' 'EFLSSAALGKLITLNKKLQTAKGRLILCNIDPQIHEVFEITKLDKFFNIQKEEQTALQAF' A
#
# COMPACT_ATOMS: atom_id res chain seq x y z
N GLU A 1 10.25 -3.44 -12.34
CA GLU A 1 8.98 -3.56 -13.09
C GLU A 1 8.05 -2.43 -12.65
N PHE A 2 7.35 -1.77 -13.56
CA PHE A 2 6.50 -0.61 -13.22
C PHE A 2 5.11 -1.06 -12.78
N LEU A 3 4.60 -0.44 -11.71
CA LEU A 3 3.22 -0.64 -11.27
C LEU A 3 2.27 0.11 -12.22
N SER A 4 1.42 -0.62 -12.93
CA SER A 4 0.46 -0.01 -13.87
C SER A 4 -0.69 0.71 -13.14
N SER A 5 -1.30 1.69 -13.80
CA SER A 5 -2.48 2.40 -13.26
C SER A 5 -3.64 1.47 -12.91
N ALA A 6 -3.80 0.37 -13.65
CA ALA A 6 -4.80 -0.66 -13.37
C ALA A 6 -4.50 -1.40 -12.05
N ALA A 7 -3.23 -1.67 -11.75
CA ALA A 7 -2.81 -2.28 -10.49
C ALA A 7 -3.01 -1.32 -9.30
N LEU A 8 -2.67 -0.03 -9.49
CA LEU A 8 -2.95 1.02 -8.49
C LEU A 8 -4.44 1.10 -8.13
N GLY A 9 -5.30 1.15 -9.14
CA GLY A 9 -6.76 1.17 -8.93
C GLY A 9 -7.29 -0.05 -8.17
N LYS A 10 -6.73 -1.24 -8.45
CA LYS A 10 -7.06 -2.48 -7.74
C LYS A 10 -6.63 -2.42 -6.27
N LEU A 11 -5.42 -1.92 -5.97
CA LEU A 11 -4.93 -1.76 -4.59
C LEU A 11 -5.81 -0.80 -3.78
N ILE A 12 -6.20 0.34 -4.36
CA ILE A 12 -7.10 1.29 -3.71
C ILE A 12 -8.46 0.63 -3.40
N THR A 13 -9.00 -0.12 -4.37
CA THR A 13 -10.26 -0.84 -4.21
C THR A 13 -10.17 -1.90 -3.13
N LEU A 14 -9.07 -2.65 -3.07
CA LEU A 14 -8.82 -3.65 -2.05
C LEU A 14 -8.74 -3.03 -0.65
N ASN A 15 -7.98 -1.94 -0.49
CA ASN A 15 -7.87 -1.24 0.79
C ASN A 15 -9.25 -0.78 1.27
N LYS A 16 -10.06 -0.17 0.40
CA LYS A 16 -11.44 0.23 0.75
C LYS A 16 -12.29 -0.95 1.20
N LYS A 17 -12.24 -2.08 0.48
CA LYS A 17 -12.99 -3.29 0.85
C LYS A 17 -12.56 -3.84 2.21
N LEU A 18 -11.27 -3.86 2.49
CA LEU A 18 -10.75 -4.30 3.78
C LEU A 18 -11.22 -3.37 4.91
N GLN A 19 -11.16 -2.06 4.72
CA GLN A 19 -11.67 -1.09 5.70
C GLN A 19 -13.16 -1.29 5.98
N THR A 20 -13.99 -1.55 4.96
CA THR A 20 -15.41 -1.90 5.14
C THR A 20 -15.59 -3.18 5.95
N ALA A 21 -14.70 -4.15 5.79
CA ALA A 21 -14.70 -5.39 6.56
C ALA A 21 -14.00 -5.28 7.93
N LYS A 22 -13.64 -4.06 8.38
CA LYS A 22 -12.82 -3.80 9.58
C LYS A 22 -11.43 -4.45 9.57
N GLY A 23 -10.94 -4.83 8.38
CA GLY A 23 -9.57 -5.27 8.15
C GLY A 23 -8.63 -4.10 7.84
N ARG A 24 -7.34 -4.36 7.93
CA ARG A 24 -6.28 -3.40 7.60
C ARG A 24 -5.41 -3.96 6.47
N LEU A 25 -4.94 -3.09 5.59
CA LEU A 25 -3.94 -3.41 4.58
C LEU A 25 -2.65 -2.66 4.93
N ILE A 26 -1.57 -3.41 5.11
CA ILE A 26 -0.24 -2.88 5.36
C ILE A 26 0.67 -3.42 4.27
N LEU A 27 1.37 -2.53 3.59
CA LEU A 27 2.37 -2.88 2.58
C LEU A 27 3.74 -2.84 3.25
N CYS A 28 4.63 -3.77 2.91
CA CYS A 28 6.01 -3.76 3.39
C CYS A 28 7.01 -4.10 2.30
N ASN A 29 8.25 -3.66 2.47
CA ASN A 29 9.36 -3.99 1.59
C ASN A 29 9.09 -3.62 0.11
N ILE A 30 8.42 -2.49 -0.11
CA ILE A 30 8.10 -1.97 -1.45
C ILE A 30 9.39 -1.46 -2.12
N ASP A 31 9.55 -1.78 -3.40
CA ASP A 31 10.66 -1.28 -4.22
C ASP A 31 10.71 0.28 -4.20
N PRO A 32 11.88 0.91 -4.02
CA PRO A 32 11.98 2.36 -3.92
C PRO A 32 11.35 3.13 -5.09
N GLN A 33 11.41 2.60 -6.32
CA GLN A 33 10.79 3.24 -7.48
C GLN A 33 9.26 3.21 -7.38
N ILE A 34 8.69 2.13 -6.83
CA ILE A 34 7.25 2.02 -6.60
C ILE A 34 6.83 2.92 -5.44
N HIS A 35 7.66 3.04 -4.40
CA HIS A 35 7.42 3.96 -3.29
C HIS A 35 7.33 5.41 -3.78
N GLU A 36 8.27 5.83 -4.64
CA GLU A 36 8.28 7.17 -5.23
C GLU A 36 7.00 7.43 -6.05
N VAL A 37 6.51 6.44 -6.80
CA VAL A 37 5.22 6.53 -7.50
C VAL A 37 4.06 6.74 -6.52
N PHE A 38 4.05 6.04 -5.37
CA PHE A 38 3.04 6.26 -4.34
C PHE A 38 3.12 7.66 -3.72
N GLU A 39 4.31 8.20 -3.47
CA GLU A 39 4.48 9.55 -2.95
C GLU A 39 4.05 10.63 -3.97
N ILE A 40 4.45 10.49 -5.24
CA ILE A 40 4.06 11.40 -6.33
C ILE A 40 2.54 11.42 -6.49
N THR A 41 1.90 10.25 -6.46
CA THR A 41 0.45 10.12 -6.59
C THR A 41 -0.31 10.40 -5.28
N LYS A 42 0.41 10.71 -4.19
CA LYS A 42 -0.12 10.91 -2.83
C LYS A 42 -0.92 9.70 -2.31
N LEU A 43 -0.62 8.52 -2.83
CA LEU A 43 -1.21 7.26 -2.40
C LEU A 43 -0.57 6.74 -1.11
N ASP A 44 0.63 7.20 -0.76
CA ASP A 44 1.30 6.96 0.53
C ASP A 44 0.37 7.29 1.72
N LYS A 45 -0.51 8.29 1.57
CA LYS A 45 -1.46 8.70 2.62
C LYS A 45 -2.63 7.73 2.81
N PHE A 46 -2.88 6.86 1.84
CA PHE A 46 -3.99 5.91 1.87
C PHE A 46 -3.56 4.51 2.31
N PHE A 47 -2.27 4.19 2.19
CA PHE A 47 -1.72 2.89 2.55
C PHE A 47 -0.79 3.03 3.74
N ASN A 48 -0.87 2.10 4.69
CA ASN A 48 0.17 2.00 5.70
C ASN A 48 1.36 1.26 5.07
N ILE A 49 2.46 1.96 4.80
CA ILE A 49 3.65 1.39 4.16
C ILE A 49 4.77 1.33 5.19
N GLN A 50 5.25 0.12 5.47
CA GLN A 50 6.31 -0.16 6.42
C GLN A 50 7.58 -0.62 5.70
N LYS A 51 8.73 -0.39 6.31
CA LYS A 51 10.01 -0.76 5.70
C LYS A 51 10.20 -2.27 5.66
N GLU A 52 9.85 -2.95 6.74
CA GLU A 52 10.12 -4.38 6.96
C GLU A 52 8.84 -5.15 7.31
N GLU A 53 8.84 -6.44 6.99
CA GLU A 53 7.70 -7.33 7.29
C GLU A 53 7.40 -7.40 8.79
N GLN A 54 8.44 -7.48 9.62
CA GLN A 54 8.27 -7.52 11.08
C GLN A 54 7.55 -6.27 11.60
N THR A 55 7.94 -5.09 11.12
CA THR A 55 7.29 -3.82 11.49
C THR A 55 5.86 -3.73 10.96
N ALA A 56 5.59 -4.27 9.77
CA ALA A 56 4.23 -4.39 9.25
C ALA A 56 3.35 -5.30 10.12
N LEU A 57 3.84 -6.46 10.53
CA LEU A 57 3.13 -7.37 11.42
C LEU A 57 2.84 -6.76 12.79
N GLN A 58 3.76 -5.95 13.32
CA GLN A 58 3.55 -5.23 14.58
C GLN A 58 2.51 -4.10 14.47
N ALA A 59 2.31 -3.55 13.27
CA ALA A 59 1.35 -2.49 13.00
C ALA A 59 -0.08 -2.98 12.71
N PHE A 60 -0.30 -4.30 12.68
CA PHE A 60 -1.59 -4.95 12.39
C PHE A 60 -2.62 -4.92 13.52
#